data_AF-C3YAT6-F1
#
_entry.id   AF-C3YAT6-F1
#
_cell.length_a   1.000
_cell.length_b   1.000
_cell.length_c   1.000
_cell.angle_alpha   90.00
_cell.angle_beta   90.00
_cell.angle_gamma   90.00
#
_symmetry.space_group_name_H-M   'P 1'
#
loop_
_entity.id
_entity.type
_entity.pdbx_description
1 polymer ?
#
loop_
_entity_poly.entity_id
_entity_poly.type
_entity_poly.pdbx_seq_one_letter_code
_entity_poly.pdbx_strand_id
1 'polypeptide(L)'
;YLSGFWSWVEVWIITIGFSTLGVYFKAQSIIDEVAEKRQSGSTPFEQYKSAAGWFQVYTYLLGFLICCTTLKFIHLLRFNSHVRALSVTMRKSAKPVLQFLFVAAIFMMAYTQAGNLVFGVKLQGYQNIQTSLQSLCMMMLGSFDFDELSGAKQVLGPLMFFSYQAMMQFILLSMFMAIIMDVYAEEQQ
;
A
#
# COMPACT_ATOMS: atom_id res chain seq x y z
N TYR A 1 -4.06 8.83 -30.15
CA TYR A 1 -2.88 9.15 -29.32
C TYR A 1 -3.24 9.26 -27.82
N LEU A 2 -4.41 9.80 -27.43
CA LEU A 2 -4.79 10.05 -26.03
C LEU A 2 -5.67 8.99 -25.32
N SER A 3 -6.02 7.85 -25.94
CA SER A 3 -6.92 6.87 -25.29
C SER A 3 -6.20 5.63 -24.71
N GLY A 4 -4.87 5.62 -24.69
CA GLY A 4 -4.10 4.53 -24.08
C GLY A 4 -4.01 4.70 -22.56
N PHE A 5 -4.23 3.63 -21.80
CA PHE A 5 -4.02 3.59 -20.33
C PHE A 5 -2.67 4.20 -19.91
N TRP A 6 -1.62 3.95 -20.69
CA TRP A 6 -0.28 4.49 -20.45
C TRP A 6 -0.17 6.00 -20.67
N SER A 7 -0.88 6.57 -21.65
CA SER A 7 -0.87 8.02 -21.88
C SER A 7 -1.53 8.76 -20.71
N TRP A 8 -2.57 8.16 -20.11
CA TRP A 8 -3.17 8.69 -18.88
C TRP A 8 -2.21 8.68 -17.70
N VAL A 9 -1.47 7.59 -17.49
CA VAL A 9 -0.44 7.50 -16.43
C VAL A 9 0.64 8.57 -16.63
N GLU A 10 1.04 8.86 -17.87
CA GLU A 10 2.02 9.90 -18.16
C GLU A 10 1.52 11.30 -17.81
N VAL A 11 0.27 11.62 -18.16
CA VAL A 11 -0.37 12.89 -17.79
C VAL A 11 -0.42 13.02 -16.26
N TRP A 12 -0.80 11.95 -15.56
CA TRP A 12 -0.81 11.93 -14.09
C TRP A 12 0.57 12.22 -13.47
N ILE A 13 1.64 11.60 -13.97
CA ILE A 13 3.01 11.84 -13.50
C ILE A 13 3.42 13.30 -13.72
N ILE A 14 3.10 13.86 -14.88
CA ILE A 14 3.40 15.25 -15.21
C ILE A 14 2.66 16.20 -14.25
N THR A 15 1.36 15.97 -14.01
CA THR A 15 0.57 16.77 -13.07
C THR A 15 1.13 16.70 -11.64
N ILE A 16 1.52 15.52 -11.17
CA ILE A 16 2.16 15.35 -9.85
C ILE A 16 3.51 16.09 -9.81
N GLY A 17 4.29 16.04 -10.90
CA GLY A 17 5.54 16.81 -11.03
C GLY A 17 5.35 18.31 -10.87
N PHE A 18 4.39 18.89 -11.59
CA PHE A 18 4.03 20.31 -11.44
C PHE A 18 3.54 20.63 -10.03
N SER A 19 2.75 19.74 -9.42
CA SER A 19 2.29 19.89 -8.03
C SER A 19 3.46 19.91 -7.04
N THR A 20 4.43 18.99 -7.18
CA THR A 20 5.62 18.93 -6.31
C THR A 20 6.49 20.18 -6.46
N LEU A 21 6.63 20.72 -7.67
CA LEU A 21 7.30 22.00 -7.89
C LEU A 21 6.57 23.17 -7.20
N GLY A 22 5.24 23.22 -7.28
CA GLY A 22 4.45 24.24 -6.57
C GLY A 22 4.63 24.20 -5.06
N VAL A 23 4.64 23.00 -4.48
CA VAL A 23 4.88 22.81 -3.03
C VAL A 23 6.33 23.15 -2.66
N TYR A 24 7.30 22.86 -3.53
CA TYR A 24 8.70 23.26 -3.34
C TYR A 24 8.86 24.78 -3.24
N PHE A 25 8.29 25.55 -4.16
CA PHE A 25 8.35 27.01 -4.11
C PHE A 25 7.69 27.58 -2.85
N LYS A 26 6.54 27.01 -2.43
CA LYS A 26 5.88 27.40 -1.19
C LYS A 26 6.72 27.10 0.04
N ALA A 27 7.30 25.90 0.13
CA ALA A 27 8.20 25.52 1.21
C ALA A 27 9.42 26.46 1.29
N GLN A 28 10.05 26.75 0.16
CA GLN A 28 11.20 27.68 0.08
C GLN A 28 10.83 29.09 0.56
N SER A 29 9.70 29.63 0.10
CA SER A 29 9.25 30.98 0.49
C SER A 29 8.95 31.12 1.99
N ILE A 30 8.41 30.07 2.61
CA ILE A 30 8.12 30.05 4.05
C ILE A 30 9.42 29.90 4.86
N ILE A 31 10.39 29.12 4.36
CA ILE A 31 11.71 28.99 4.99
C ILE A 31 12.46 30.32 4.96
N ASP A 32 12.41 31.06 3.86
CA ASP A 32 13.00 32.39 3.74
C ASP A 32 12.34 33.39 4.69
N GLU A 33 11.00 33.39 4.80
CA GLU A 33 10.26 34.23 5.75
C GLU A 33 10.60 33.92 7.21
N VAL A 34 10.78 32.64 7.55
CA VAL A 34 11.20 32.18 8.87
C VAL A 34 12.65 32.56 9.17
N ALA A 35 13.54 32.51 8.18
CA ALA A 35 14.94 32.90 8.32
C ALA A 35 15.09 34.41 8.61
N GLU A 36 14.28 35.24 7.95
CA GLU A 36 14.26 36.70 8.15
C GLU A 36 13.72 37.08 9.54
N LYS A 37 12.62 36.45 9.99
CA LYS A 37 12.06 36.69 11.34
C LYS A 37 12.94 36.20 12.48
N ARG A 38 13.77 35.18 12.24
CA ARG A 38 14.80 34.72 13.18
C ARG A 38 15.89 35.76 13.41
N GLN A 39 16.29 36.51 12.38
CA GLN A 39 17.25 37.62 12.54
C GLN A 39 16.67 38.77 13.35
N SER A 40 15.35 38.97 13.31
CA SER A 40 14.65 40.02 14.07
C SER A 40 14.41 39.69 15.55
N GLY A 41 14.87 38.55 16.07
CA GLY A 41 14.86 38.23 17.51
C GLY A 41 13.52 37.80 18.09
N SER A 42 12.48 37.58 17.26
CA SER A 42 11.22 36.97 17.69
C SER A 42 11.26 35.45 17.48
N THR A 43 10.70 34.67 18.40
CA THR A 43 10.66 33.20 18.35
C THR A 43 9.28 32.69 17.92
N PRO A 44 8.92 32.70 16.62
CA PRO A 44 7.64 32.17 16.18
C PRO A 44 7.70 30.64 16.06
N PHE A 45 7.59 29.93 17.19
CA PHE A 45 7.49 28.46 17.24
C PHE A 45 6.37 27.93 16.32
N GLU A 46 5.28 28.69 16.17
CA GLU A 46 4.17 28.40 15.24
C GLU A 46 4.58 28.40 13.77
N GLN A 47 5.52 29.27 13.36
CA GLN A 47 5.98 29.32 11.97
C GLN A 47 6.96 28.18 11.66
N TYR A 48 7.77 27.76 12.63
CA TYR A 48 8.59 26.53 12.50
C TYR A 48 7.72 25.29 12.33
N LYS A 49 6.63 25.18 13.11
CA LYS A 49 5.67 24.08 12.99
C LYS A 49 5.00 24.05 11.62
N SER A 50 4.60 25.22 11.11
CA SER A 50 4.03 25.35 9.75
C SER A 50 5.05 24.96 8.68
N ALA A 51 6.28 25.48 8.75
CA ALA A 51 7.36 25.16 7.81
C ALA A 51 7.69 23.65 7.79
N ALA A 52 7.79 23.02 8.97
CA ALA A 52 8.02 21.58 9.08
C ALA A 52 6.88 20.76 8.48
N GLY A 53 5.62 21.18 8.67
CA GLY A 53 4.45 20.52 8.07
C GLY A 53 4.47 20.56 6.54
N TRP A 54 4.79 21.72 5.95
CA TRP A 54 4.93 21.86 4.49
C TRP A 54 6.09 21.05 3.94
N PHE A 55 7.20 20.98 4.66
CA PHE A 55 8.33 20.12 4.28
C PHE A 55 7.96 18.64 4.31
N GLN A 56 7.20 18.19 5.33
CA GLN A 56 6.74 16.82 5.42
C GLN A 56 5.81 16.44 4.25
N VAL A 57 4.88 17.33 3.87
CA VAL A 57 4.02 17.15 2.70
C VAL A 57 4.84 17.10 1.40
N TYR A 58 5.83 17.99 1.27
CA TYR A 58 6.77 17.97 0.15
C TYR A 58 7.52 16.63 0.05
N THR A 59 8.06 16.12 1.16
CA THR A 59 8.78 14.84 1.19
C THR A 59 7.89 13.67 0.78
N TYR A 60 6.63 13.62 1.25
CA TYR A 60 5.70 12.56 0.83
C TYR A 60 5.36 12.63 -0.66
N LEU A 61 5.07 13.82 -1.19
CA LEU A 61 4.79 14.02 -2.62
C LEU A 61 6.00 13.68 -3.49
N LEU A 62 7.21 14.05 -3.05
CA LEU A 62 8.45 13.73 -3.73
C LEU A 62 8.69 12.21 -3.75
N GLY A 63 8.51 11.53 -2.61
CA GLY A 63 8.63 10.07 -2.54
C GLY A 63 7.64 9.37 -3.48
N PHE A 64 6.40 9.84 -3.53
CA PHE A 64 5.39 9.32 -4.45
C PHE A 64 5.78 9.54 -5.92
N LEU A 65 6.29 10.72 -6.27
CA LEU A 65 6.77 11.05 -7.60
C LEU A 65 7.94 10.16 -8.04
N ILE A 66 8.92 9.95 -7.16
CA ILE A 66 10.06 9.08 -7.43
C ILE A 66 9.56 7.66 -7.68
N CYS A 67 8.68 7.14 -6.83
CA CYS A 67 8.07 5.82 -7.00
C CYS A 67 7.38 5.68 -8.37
N CYS A 68 6.53 6.65 -8.75
CA CYS A 68 5.86 6.64 -10.05
C CYS A 68 6.85 6.71 -11.23
N THR A 69 7.93 7.50 -11.09
CA THR A 69 8.98 7.62 -12.10
C THR A 69 9.77 6.34 -12.24
N THR A 70 10.09 5.65 -11.15
CA THR A 70 10.73 4.33 -11.15
C THR A 70 9.85 3.28 -11.81
N LEU A 71 8.54 3.26 -11.55
CA LEU A 71 7.60 2.39 -12.25
C LEU A 71 7.58 2.67 -13.77
N LYS A 72 7.61 3.95 -14.17
CA LYS A 72 7.72 4.34 -15.58
C LYS A 72 9.05 3.87 -16.18
N PHE A 73 10.15 3.98 -15.45
CA PHE A 73 11.46 3.49 -15.88
C PHE A 73 11.43 1.98 -16.14
N ILE A 74 10.84 1.19 -15.25
CA ILE A 74 10.63 -0.26 -15.45
C ILE A 74 9.80 -0.53 -16.71
N HIS A 75 8.76 0.27 -16.96
CA HIS A 75 7.96 0.15 -18.17
C HIS A 75 8.72 0.56 -19.45
N LEU A 76 9.63 1.55 -19.36
CA LEU A 76 10.48 1.94 -20.48
C LEU A 76 11.48 0.83 -20.84
N LEU A 77 11.94 0.04 -19.85
CA LEU A 77 12.78 -1.14 -20.06
C LEU A 77 12.06 -2.30 -20.78
N ARG A 78 10.74 -2.18 -21.05
CA ARG A 78 9.97 -3.14 -21.87
C ARG A 78 10.42 -3.22 -23.34
N PHE A 79 11.37 -2.40 -23.77
CA PHE A 79 12.05 -2.61 -25.05
C PHE A 79 12.83 -3.92 -25.13
N ASN A 80 13.17 -4.53 -23.98
CA ASN A 80 13.72 -5.89 -23.95
C ASN A 80 12.61 -6.95 -24.09
N SER A 81 12.79 -7.92 -24.98
CA SER A 81 11.80 -8.98 -25.28
C SER A 81 11.37 -9.77 -24.05
N HIS A 82 12.29 -9.98 -23.09
CA HIS A 82 12.02 -10.68 -21.84
C HIS A 82 11.08 -9.90 -20.89
N VAL A 83 11.16 -8.56 -20.90
CA VAL A 83 10.32 -7.67 -20.07
C VAL A 83 8.96 -7.44 -20.73
N ARG A 84 8.91 -7.46 -22.08
CA ARG A 84 7.67 -7.40 -22.84
C ARG A 84 6.79 -8.62 -22.62
N ALA A 85 7.36 -9.82 -22.62
CA ALA A 85 6.64 -11.06 -22.31
C ALA A 85 5.96 -10.94 -20.93
N LEU A 86 6.75 -10.67 -19.88
CA LEU A 86 6.26 -10.50 -18.50
C LEU A 86 5.11 -9.47 -18.37
N SER A 87 5.21 -8.34 -19.07
CA SER A 87 4.19 -7.29 -19.05
C SER A 87 2.88 -7.70 -19.75
N VAL A 88 2.97 -8.52 -20.80
CA VAL A 88 1.81 -9.04 -21.53
C VAL A 88 1.15 -10.15 -20.72
N THR A 89 1.94 -11.08 -20.16
CA THR A 89 1.46 -12.12 -19.25
C THR A 89 0.77 -11.49 -18.05
N MET A 90 1.39 -10.54 -17.34
CA MET A 90 0.75 -9.82 -16.22
C MET A 90 -0.57 -9.16 -16.60
N ARG A 91 -0.67 -8.55 -17.79
CA ARG A 91 -1.91 -7.89 -18.24
C ARG A 91 -3.02 -8.90 -18.57
N LYS A 92 -2.67 -10.07 -19.10
CA LYS A 92 -3.63 -11.13 -19.45
C LYS A 92 -4.03 -11.93 -18.21
N SER A 93 -3.09 -12.23 -17.30
CA SER A 93 -3.34 -12.82 -15.98
C SER A 93 -4.04 -11.87 -15.01
N ALA A 94 -4.02 -10.55 -15.25
CA ALA A 94 -4.62 -9.59 -14.33
C ALA A 94 -6.10 -9.85 -14.10
N LYS A 95 -6.86 -10.28 -15.13
CA LYS A 95 -8.30 -10.54 -14.98
C LYS A 95 -8.60 -11.71 -14.01
N PRO A 96 -8.04 -12.92 -14.19
CA PRO A 96 -8.26 -14.02 -13.24
C PRO A 96 -7.68 -13.72 -11.85
N VAL A 97 -6.52 -13.06 -11.78
CA VAL A 97 -5.91 -12.66 -10.49
C VAL A 97 -6.79 -11.65 -9.74
N LEU A 98 -7.39 -10.69 -10.43
CA LEU A 98 -8.24 -9.67 -9.80
C LEU A 98 -9.56 -10.29 -9.30
N GLN A 99 -10.13 -11.25 -10.04
CA GLN A 99 -11.28 -12.02 -9.58
C GLN A 99 -10.94 -12.85 -8.33
N PHE A 100 -9.76 -13.47 -8.29
CA PHE A 100 -9.28 -14.18 -7.10
C PHE A 100 -9.05 -13.23 -5.91
N LEU A 101 -8.44 -12.06 -6.15
CA LEU A 101 -8.21 -11.05 -5.12
C LEU A 101 -9.53 -10.54 -4.53
N PHE A 102 -10.58 -10.41 -5.34
CA PHE A 102 -11.91 -10.05 -4.86
C PHE A 102 -12.47 -11.09 -3.88
N VAL A 103 -12.34 -12.39 -4.20
CA VAL A 103 -12.74 -13.48 -3.29
C VAL A 103 -11.90 -13.47 -2.02
N ALA A 104 -10.58 -13.30 -2.14
CA ALA A 104 -9.67 -13.19 -1.00
C ALA A 104 -10.03 -12.01 -0.08
N ALA A 105 -10.40 -10.86 -0.66
CA ALA A 105 -10.83 -9.68 0.08
C ALA A 105 -12.12 -9.93 0.86
N ILE A 106 -13.08 -10.68 0.31
CA ILE A 106 -14.30 -11.08 1.04
C ILE A 106 -13.95 -11.92 2.27
N PHE A 107 -13.09 -12.93 2.11
CA PHE A 107 -12.64 -13.74 3.25
C PHE A 107 -11.88 -12.90 4.29
N MET A 108 -10.96 -12.05 3.84
CA MET A 108 -10.22 -11.15 4.71
C MET A 108 -11.16 -10.22 5.50
N MET A 109 -12.19 -9.66 4.85
CA MET A 109 -13.18 -8.81 5.50
C MET A 109 -14.05 -9.58 6.51
N ALA A 110 -14.42 -10.83 6.20
CA ALA A 110 -15.16 -11.68 7.12
C ALA A 110 -14.36 -11.97 8.40
N TYR A 111 -13.08 -12.34 8.27
CA TYR A 111 -12.19 -12.52 9.42
C TYR A 111 -11.90 -11.20 10.15
N THR A 112 -11.85 -10.07 9.44
CA THR A 112 -11.70 -8.73 10.05
C THR A 112 -12.88 -8.39 10.95
N GLN A 113 -14.10 -8.62 10.47
CA GLN A 113 -15.31 -8.37 11.26
C GLN A 113 -15.40 -9.33 12.44
N ALA A 114 -15.15 -10.63 12.22
CA ALA A 114 -15.12 -11.61 13.31
C ALA A 114 -14.07 -11.26 14.38
N GLY A 115 -12.88 -10.81 13.97
CA GLY A 115 -11.78 -10.48 14.86
C GLY A 115 -12.07 -9.23 15.67
N ASN A 116 -12.65 -8.21 15.03
CA ASN A 116 -13.14 -7.01 15.69
C ASN A 116 -14.23 -7.34 16.74
N LEU A 117 -15.17 -8.24 16.43
CA LEU A 117 -16.21 -8.65 17.38
C LEU A 117 -15.66 -9.46 18.56
N VAL A 118 -14.72 -10.38 18.32
CA VAL A 118 -14.20 -11.30 19.34
C VAL A 118 -13.14 -10.63 20.22
N PHE A 119 -12.26 -9.82 19.62
CA PHE A 119 -11.07 -9.26 20.26
C PHE A 119 -11.13 -7.75 20.50
N GLY A 120 -12.05 -7.03 19.87
CA GLY A 120 -12.02 -5.55 19.85
C GLY A 120 -12.17 -4.87 21.20
N VAL A 121 -12.74 -5.55 22.21
CA VAL A 121 -12.83 -5.00 23.58
C VAL A 121 -11.50 -5.12 24.33
N LYS A 122 -10.66 -6.11 24.01
CA LYS A 122 -9.44 -6.43 24.76
C LYS A 122 -8.14 -6.01 24.07
N LEU A 123 -8.12 -5.96 22.73
CA LEU A 123 -6.91 -5.73 21.95
C LEU A 123 -7.04 -4.44 21.15
N GLN A 124 -6.11 -3.49 21.34
CA GLN A 124 -6.10 -2.23 20.60
C GLN A 124 -5.98 -2.44 19.09
N GLY A 125 -5.22 -3.45 18.66
CA GLY A 125 -5.11 -3.83 17.24
C GLY A 125 -6.47 -4.17 16.62
N TYR A 126 -7.42 -4.70 17.39
CA TYR A 126 -8.70 -5.18 16.90
C TYR A 126 -9.89 -4.25 17.23
N GLN A 127 -9.65 -3.02 17.67
CA GLN A 127 -10.73 -2.11 18.10
C GLN A 127 -11.58 -1.53 16.97
N ASN A 128 -10.92 -1.20 15.85
CA ASN A 128 -11.57 -0.66 14.67
C ASN A 128 -11.41 -1.63 13.50
N ILE A 129 -12.31 -1.56 12.52
CA ILE A 129 -12.20 -2.38 11.30
C ILE A 129 -10.88 -2.10 10.57
N GLN A 130 -10.45 -0.84 10.50
CA GLN A 130 -9.20 -0.46 9.81
C GLN A 130 -7.95 -1.00 10.54
N THR A 131 -7.89 -0.88 11.87
CA THR A 131 -6.76 -1.40 12.65
C THR A 131 -6.76 -2.93 12.64
N SER A 132 -7.94 -3.56 12.73
CA SER A 132 -8.12 -5.01 12.63
C SER A 132 -7.63 -5.55 11.30
N LEU A 133 -7.97 -4.86 10.20
CA LEU A 133 -7.52 -5.20 8.86
C LEU A 133 -5.98 -5.13 8.76
N GLN A 134 -5.38 -4.08 9.32
CA GLN A 134 -3.92 -3.95 9.37
C GLN A 134 -3.28 -5.09 10.17
N SER A 135 -3.83 -5.43 11.34
CA SER A 135 -3.35 -6.55 12.15
C SER A 135 -3.48 -7.90 11.43
N LEU A 136 -4.57 -8.15 10.72
CA LEU A 136 -4.75 -9.38 9.92
C LEU A 136 -3.82 -9.44 8.71
N CYS A 137 -3.57 -8.31 8.04
CA CYS A 137 -2.57 -8.23 6.97
C CYS A 137 -1.15 -8.51 7.50
N MET A 138 -0.79 -7.93 8.65
CA MET A 138 0.48 -8.22 9.34
C MET A 138 0.59 -9.71 9.69
N MET A 139 -0.50 -10.30 10.18
CA MET A 139 -0.57 -11.73 10.51
C MET A 139 -0.40 -12.61 9.26
N MET A 140 -0.96 -12.22 8.12
CA MET A 140 -0.73 -12.90 6.84
C MET A 140 0.75 -12.85 6.41
N LEU A 141 1.45 -11.73 6.67
CA LEU A 141 2.89 -11.59 6.41
C LEU A 141 3.76 -12.37 7.40
N GLY A 142 3.16 -12.96 8.44
CA GLY A 142 3.85 -13.75 9.46
C GLY A 142 4.30 -12.95 10.70
N SER A 143 3.97 -11.66 10.77
CA SER A 143 4.20 -10.85 11.97
C SER A 143 2.93 -10.82 12.84
N PHE A 144 2.92 -11.58 13.93
CA PHE A 144 1.79 -11.67 14.86
C PHE A 144 2.25 -11.95 16.29
N ASP A 145 1.52 -11.39 17.26
CA ASP A 145 1.71 -11.65 18.69
C ASP A 145 0.66 -12.66 19.18
N PHE A 146 1.01 -13.95 19.10
CA PHE A 146 0.11 -15.04 19.49
C PHE A 146 -0.25 -15.00 20.98
N ASP A 147 0.68 -14.54 21.83
CA ASP A 147 0.49 -14.45 23.27
C ASP A 147 -0.67 -13.51 23.63
N GLU A 148 -0.76 -12.38 22.92
CA GLU A 148 -1.84 -11.40 23.07
C GLU A 148 -3.20 -11.96 22.63
N LEU A 149 -3.25 -12.72 21.52
CA LEU A 149 -4.48 -13.36 21.06
C LEU A 149 -4.97 -14.45 22.02
N SER A 150 -4.05 -15.27 22.54
CA SER A 150 -4.34 -16.34 23.49
C SER A 150 -4.82 -15.77 24.84
N GLY A 151 -4.19 -14.69 25.31
CA GLY A 151 -4.56 -14.00 26.56
C GLY A 151 -5.92 -13.31 26.51
N ALA A 152 -6.37 -12.86 25.34
CA ALA A 152 -7.70 -12.25 25.20
C ALA A 152 -8.83 -13.27 25.41
N LYS A 153 -8.75 -14.41 24.72
CA LYS A 153 -9.71 -15.53 24.81
C LYS A 153 -8.97 -16.86 24.63
N GLN A 154 -8.84 -17.63 25.71
CA GLN A 154 -8.05 -18.86 25.77
C GLN A 154 -8.47 -19.95 24.75
N VAL A 155 -9.74 -19.98 24.31
CA VAL A 155 -10.23 -20.98 23.34
C VAL A 155 -10.46 -20.37 21.95
N LEU A 156 -11.18 -19.25 21.87
CA LEU A 156 -11.48 -18.60 20.58
C LEU A 156 -10.24 -17.97 19.91
N GLY A 157 -9.26 -17.51 20.70
CA GLY A 157 -8.00 -16.93 20.22
C GLY A 157 -7.23 -17.88 19.30
N PRO A 158 -6.76 -19.02 19.83
CA PRO A 158 -6.03 -20.01 19.05
C PRO A 158 -6.86 -20.59 17.91
N LEU A 159 -8.15 -20.88 18.13
CA LEU A 159 -9.01 -21.46 17.10
C LEU A 159 -9.14 -20.54 15.88
N MET A 160 -9.40 -19.25 16.13
CA MET A 160 -9.50 -18.25 15.05
C MET A 160 -8.16 -18.03 14.36
N PHE A 161 -7.06 -18.03 15.12
CA PHE A 161 -5.70 -17.92 14.58
C PHE A 161 -5.38 -19.07 13.62
N PHE A 162 -5.60 -20.32 14.06
CA PHE A 162 -5.35 -21.50 13.23
C PHE A 162 -6.27 -21.54 12.00
N SER A 163 -7.57 -21.23 12.15
CA SER A 163 -8.48 -21.20 11.01
C SER A 163 -8.09 -20.14 9.99
N TYR A 164 -7.69 -18.95 10.44
CA TYR A 164 -7.23 -17.87 9.56
C TYR A 164 -5.94 -18.26 8.85
N GLN A 165 -4.94 -18.75 9.60
CA GLN A 165 -3.65 -19.12 9.04
C GLN A 165 -3.81 -20.25 8.01
N ALA A 166 -4.65 -21.25 8.30
CA ALA A 166 -4.90 -22.33 7.37
C ALA A 166 -5.60 -21.84 6.09
N MET A 167 -6.62 -20.99 6.24
CA MET A 167 -7.39 -20.48 5.11
C MET A 167 -6.58 -19.51 4.24
N MET A 168 -5.83 -18.60 4.86
CA MET A 168 -5.05 -17.58 4.14
C MET A 168 -3.78 -18.16 3.51
N GLN A 169 -3.06 -19.03 4.23
CA GLN A 169 -1.77 -19.54 3.78
C GLN A 169 -1.87 -20.81 2.94
N PHE A 170 -2.75 -21.77 3.28
CA PHE A 170 -2.86 -22.99 2.50
C PHE A 170 -3.87 -22.88 1.37
N ILE A 171 -5.04 -22.27 1.60
CA ILE A 171 -6.08 -22.25 0.55
C ILE A 171 -5.81 -21.12 -0.45
N LEU A 172 -5.76 -19.88 0.04
CA LEU A 172 -5.63 -18.71 -0.83
C LEU A 172 -4.26 -18.68 -1.55
N LEU A 173 -3.15 -18.90 -0.85
CA LEU A 173 -1.84 -18.91 -1.50
C LEU A 173 -1.70 -20.04 -2.53
N SER A 174 -2.20 -21.25 -2.25
CA SER A 174 -2.17 -22.34 -3.23
C SER A 174 -3.05 -22.07 -4.44
N MET A 175 -4.23 -21.46 -4.27
CA MET A 175 -5.06 -21.04 -5.41
C MET A 175 -4.38 -19.93 -6.23
N PHE A 176 -3.74 -18.97 -5.58
CA PHE A 176 -2.99 -17.92 -6.26
C PHE A 176 -1.87 -18.50 -7.12
N MET A 177 -1.10 -19.44 -6.57
CA MET A 177 -0.07 -20.16 -7.31
C MET A 177 -0.63 -20.97 -8.47
N ALA A 178 -1.77 -21.65 -8.29
CA ALA A 178 -2.43 -22.41 -9.35
C ALA A 178 -2.84 -21.51 -10.52
N ILE A 179 -3.42 -20.34 -10.26
CA ILE A 179 -3.79 -19.37 -11.31
C ILE A 179 -2.56 -18.88 -12.07
N ILE A 180 -1.45 -18.60 -11.37
CA ILE A 180 -0.20 -18.18 -12.02
C ILE A 180 0.35 -19.30 -12.91
N MET A 181 0.39 -20.53 -12.41
CA MET A 181 0.87 -21.68 -13.16
C MET A 181 0.02 -21.94 -14.41
N ASP A 182 -1.29 -21.81 -14.31
CA ASP A 182 -2.23 -21.98 -15.42
C ASP A 182 -1.96 -20.97 -16.53
N VAL A 183 -1.82 -19.68 -16.19
CA VAL A 183 -1.51 -18.65 -17.20
C VAL A 183 -0.09 -18.79 -17.75
N TYR A 184 0.87 -19.25 -16.95
CA TYR A 184 2.22 -19.53 -17.44
C TYR A 184 2.25 -20.71 -18.43
N ALA A 185 1.49 -21.76 -18.16
CA ALA A 185 1.36 -22.92 -19.04
C ALA A 185 0.71 -22.55 -20.38
N GLU A 186 -0.30 -21.66 -20.39
CA GLU A 186 -0.91 -21.13 -21.62
C GLU A 186 0.07 -20.36 -22.51
N GLU A 187 1.13 -19.75 -21.97
CA GLU A 187 2.12 -18.99 -22.76
C GLU A 187 3.33 -19.82 -23.22
N GLN A 188 3.51 -21.04 -22.71
CA GLN A 188 4.55 -21.97 -23.18
C GLN A 188 4.06 -22.96 -24.27
N GLN A 189 2.76 -22.98 -24.57
CA GLN A 189 2.17 -23.69 -25.72
C GLN A 189 2.11 -22.81 -26.96
#